data_AF-A0A3C0DK15-F1
#
_entry.id   AF-A0A3C0DK15-F1
#
_cell.length_a   1.000
_cell.length_b   1.000
_cell.length_c   1.000
_cell.angle_alpha   90.00
_cell.angle_beta   90.00
_cell.angle_gamma   90.00
#
_symmetry.space_group_name_H-M   'P 1'
#
loop_
_entity.id
_entity.type
_entity.pdbx_description
1 polymer ?
#
loop_
_entity_poly.entity_id
_entity_poly.type
_entity_poly.pdbx_seq_one_letter_code
_entity_poly.pdbx_strand_id
1 'polypeptide(L)' 'MSMRIDRMLGITIILLGREKVTARELAQRFEVSVRTIYRDLDAIQQAG' A
#
# COMPACT_ATOMS: atom_id res chain seq x y z
N MET A 1 -2.48 -1.89 -17.20
CA MET A 1 -2.24 -2.38 -15.83
C MET A 1 -3.26 -1.69 -14.92
N SER A 2 -3.88 -2.38 -13.97
CA SER A 2 -4.84 -1.74 -13.05
C SER A 2 -4.06 -0.93 -12.02
N MET A 3 -4.34 0.37 -11.90
CA MET A 3 -3.72 1.30 -10.93
C MET A 3 -3.71 0.77 -9.48
N ARG A 4 -4.57 -0.21 -9.14
CA ARG A 4 -4.58 -0.90 -7.84
C ARG A 4 -3.41 -1.89 -7.68
N ILE A 5 -3.12 -2.70 -8.71
CA ILE A 5 -2.04 -3.70 -8.65
C ILE A 5 -0.68 -3.00 -8.54
N ASP A 6 -0.47 -1.94 -9.32
CA ASP A 6 0.76 -1.16 -9.27
C ASP A 6 1.01 -0.56 -7.87
N ARG A 7 -0.05 -0.06 -7.22
CA ARG A 7 0.02 0.47 -5.87
C ARG A 7 0.27 -0.62 -4.82
N MET A 8 -0.43 -1.75 -4.91
CA MET A 8 -0.22 -2.88 -3.99
C MET A 8 1.23 -3.37 -4.05
N LEU A 9 1.78 -3.56 -5.26
CA LEU A 9 3.17 -3.94 -5.46
C LEU A 9 4.13 -2.87 -4.87
N GLY A 10 3.85 -1.59 -5.11
CA GLY A 10 4.62 -0.48 -4.54
C GLY A 10 4.62 -0.46 -3.01
N ILE A 11 3.46 -0.71 -2.38
CA ILE A 11 3.34 -0.83 -0.92
C ILE A 11 4.21 -1.99 -0.41
N THR A 12 4.13 -3.16 -1.03
CA THR A 12 4.95 -4.33 -0.65
C THR A 12 6.45 -4.04 -0.75
N ILE A 13 6.90 -3.41 -1.84
CA ILE A 13 8.32 -3.05 -2.02
C ILE A 13 8.79 -2.08 -0.93
N ILE A 14 7.96 -1.09 -0.56
CA ILE A 14 8.29 -0.14 0.52
C ILE A 14 8.47 -0.88 1.86
N LEU A 15 7.59 -1.84 2.16
CA LEU A 15 7.63 -2.63 3.40
C LEU A 15 8.84 -3.59 3.44
N LEU A 16 9.33 -4.06 2.30
CA LEU A 16 10.55 -4.87 2.25
C LEU A 16 11.82 -4.05 2.58
N GLY A 17 11.82 -2.75 2.27
CA GLY A 17 12.96 -1.86 2.50
C GLY A 17 12.93 -1.08 3.81
N ARG A 18 11.84 -1.13 4.58
CA ARG A 18 11.65 -0.35 5.80
C ARG A 18 10.84 -1.13 6.83
N GLU A 19 11.29 -1.11 8.08
CA GLU A 19 10.64 -1.85 9.17
C GLU A 19 9.23 -1.30 9.50
N LYS A 20 9.01 0.01 9.33
CA LYS A 20 7.71 0.66 9.63
C LYS A 20 7.41 1.79 8.64
N VAL A 21 6.14 1.91 8.28
CA VAL A 21 5.58 3.04 7.51
C VAL A 21 4.13 3.24 7.93
N THR A 22 3.67 4.48 8.00
CA THR A 22 2.29 4.79 8.35
C THR A 22 1.38 4.77 7.12
N ALA A 23 0.10 4.43 7.32
CA ALA A 23 -0.89 4.50 6.25
C ALA A 23 -1.07 5.91 5.68
N ARG A 24 -0.79 6.96 6.49
CA ARG A 24 -0.85 8.36 6.06
C ARG A 24 0.26 8.72 5.09
N GLU A 25 1.48 8.25 5.33
CA GLU A 25 2.61 8.43 4.42
C GLU A 25 2.36 7.72 3.09
N LEU A 26 1.85 6.48 3.13
CA LEU A 26 1.48 5.75 1.92
C LEU A 26 0.36 6.49 1.15
N ALA A 27 -0.64 7.00 1.85
CA ALA A 27 -1.75 7.74 1.26
C ALA A 27 -1.27 9.01 0.53
N GLN A 28 -0.37 9.78 1.16
CA GLN A 28 0.25 10.93 0.52
C GLN A 28 1.10 10.53 -0.68
N ARG A 29 1.92 9.48 -0.56
CA ARG A 29 2.81 9.02 -1.63
C ARG A 29 2.08 8.53 -2.87
N PHE A 30 0.96 7.84 -2.68
CA PHE A 30 0.18 7.27 -3.78
C PHE A 30 -1.03 8.14 -4.17
N GLU A 31 -1.16 9.34 -3.58
CA GLU A 31 -2.24 10.29 -3.85
C GLU A 31 -3.64 9.68 -3.70
N VAL A 32 -3.82 8.87 -2.66
CA VAL A 32 -5.08 8.20 -2.35
C VAL A 32 -5.52 8.49 -0.92
N SER A 33 -6.77 8.14 -0.59
CA SER A 33 -7.23 8.20 0.79
C SER A 33 -6.53 7.15 1.66
N VAL A 34 -6.41 7.44 2.96
CA VAL A 34 -5.95 6.46 3.96
C VAL A 34 -6.83 5.20 3.97
N ARG A 35 -8.15 5.33 3.73
CA ARG A 35 -9.07 4.19 3.59
C ARG A 35 -8.68 3.28 2.42
N THR A 36 -8.23 3.86 1.30
CA THR A 36 -7.75 3.10 0.14
C THR A 36 -6.53 2.28 0.52
N ILE A 37 -5.58 2.87 1.24
CA ILE A 37 -4.39 2.17 1.74
C ILE A 37 -4.78 0.99 2.63
N TYR A 38 -5.69 1.17 3.60
CA TYR A 38 -6.15 0.07 4.43
C TYR A 38 -6.78 -1.07 3.61
N ARG A 39 -7.59 -0.77 2.59
CA ARG A 39 -8.16 -1.79 1.70
C ARG A 39 -7.11 -2.52 0.88
N ASP A 40 -6.06 -1.83 0.46
CA ASP A 40 -4.95 -2.47 -0.25
C ASP A 40 -4.12 -3.34 0.69
N LEU A 41 -3.87 -2.88 1.92
CA LEU A 41 -3.21 -3.67 2.96
C LEU A 41 -4.01 -4.93 3.30
N ASP A 42 -5.34 -4.83 3.46
CA ASP A 42 -6.21 -6.00 3.68
C ASP A 42 -6.09 -7.00 2.52
N ALA A 43 -6.05 -6.51 1.27
CA ALA A 43 -5.90 -7.35 0.10
C ALA A 43 -4.50 -8.00 0.00
N ILE A 44 -3.44 -7.28 0.40
CA ILE A 44 -2.08 -7.82 0.48
C ILE A 44 -2.02 -8.91 1.56
N GLN A 45 -2.58 -8.65 2.74
CA GLN A 45 -2.57 -9.59 3.87
C GLN A 45 -3.37 -10.88 3.56
N GLN A 46 -4.43 -10.78 2.77
CA GLN A 46 -5.17 -11.95 2.29
C GLN A 46 -4.40 -12.76 1.23
N ALA A 47 -3.37 -12.18 0.61
CA ALA A 47 -2.59 -12.84 -0.43
C ALA A 47 -1.42 -13.67 0.10
N GLY A 48 -1.07 -13.59 1.40
CA GLY A 48 0.00 -14.37 2.03
C GLY A 48 0.49 -13.82 3.36
#